data_AF-A0A814PW08-F1
#
_entry.id   AF-A0A814PW08-F1
#
_cell.length_a   1.000
_cell.length_b   1.000
_cell.length_c   1.000
_cell.angle_alpha   90.00
_cell.angle_beta   90.00
_cell.angle_gamma   90.00
#
_symmetry.space_group_name_H-M   'P 1'
#
loop_
_entity.id
_entity.type
_entity.pdbx_description
1 polymer ?
#
loop_
_entity_poly.entity_id
_entity_poly.type
_entity_poly.pdbx_seq_one_letter_code
_entity_poly.pdbx_strand_id
1 'polypeptide(L)'
;MSALIKMSVKKRTHWNTPVGRQSCEAKVSDPPGSCRSRIYLSKPCASATLNLGVTSLKSCTEVNLSWDYPTNNLTMIIETPFTQQHQSYAVNLDNYWLFGIQTYRILNGKEIEVKSNDNVVVENSDSNYQVILKLQAPPTLSLYVTDKEWRKHRFQLPVGWSGPWHTDPVPQFVIFLQGTGLWTTMDGTNRTFNTGDIYFGNDQASKKGHYSRNIGKVPIYQIAIQFASWPTTKYESCWLT
;
A
#
# COMPACT_ATOMS: atom_id res chain seq x y z
N MET A 1 -17.16 11.29 -28.13
CA MET A 1 -15.68 11.33 -28.28
C MET A 1 -15.11 10.03 -27.74
N SER A 2 -14.03 9.50 -28.30
CA SER A 2 -13.40 8.27 -27.79
C SER A 2 -12.18 8.65 -26.95
N ALA A 3 -12.15 8.26 -25.68
CA ALA A 3 -11.00 8.44 -24.80
C ALA A 3 -10.48 7.06 -24.36
N LEU A 4 -9.17 6.86 -24.38
CA LEU A 4 -8.52 5.65 -23.90
C LEU A 4 -7.71 6.00 -22.66
N ILE A 5 -8.02 5.36 -21.54
CA ILE A 5 -7.30 5.50 -20.28
C ILE A 5 -6.59 4.18 -20.00
N LYS A 6 -5.27 4.16 -20.06
CA LYS A 6 -4.47 3.01 -19.63
C LYS A 6 -4.00 3.27 -18.20
N MET A 7 -4.36 2.37 -17.28
CA MET A 7 -3.97 2.44 -15.87
C MET A 7 -2.97 1.33 -15.58
N SER A 8 -1.71 1.67 -15.33
CA SER A 8 -0.71 0.72 -14.85
C SER A 8 -0.62 0.79 -13.34
N VAL A 9 -0.92 -0.32 -12.65
CA VAL A 9 -0.84 -0.39 -11.19
C VAL A 9 0.42 -1.16 -10.83
N LYS A 10 1.47 -0.45 -10.42
CA LYS A 10 2.64 -1.12 -9.85
C LYS A 10 2.34 -1.47 -8.40
N LYS A 11 1.73 -2.63 -8.19
CA LYS A 11 1.59 -3.21 -6.86
C LYS A 11 2.98 -3.49 -6.30
N ARG A 12 3.46 -2.67 -5.37
CA ARG A 12 4.47 -3.09 -4.38
C ARG A 12 3.71 -3.81 -3.28
N THR A 13 3.60 -5.13 -3.33
CA THR A 13 3.16 -5.90 -2.16
C THR A 13 3.89 -7.23 -2.05
N HIS A 14 4.30 -7.53 -0.81
CA HIS A 14 4.78 -8.80 -0.28
C HIS A 14 3.70 -9.90 -0.14
N TRP A 15 2.53 -9.74 -0.76
CA TRP A 15 1.55 -10.82 -0.83
C TRP A 15 1.85 -11.68 -2.06
N ASN A 16 2.25 -12.93 -1.83
CA ASN A 16 2.51 -13.99 -2.82
C ASN A 16 1.28 -14.39 -3.67
N THR A 17 0.33 -13.50 -3.92
CA THR A 17 -0.55 -13.64 -5.08
C THR A 17 0.25 -13.10 -6.26
N PRO A 18 0.63 -13.93 -7.25
CA PRO A 18 1.29 -13.42 -8.44
C PRO A 18 0.35 -12.38 -9.05
N VAL A 19 0.74 -11.11 -9.02
CA VAL A 19 0.20 -10.18 -10.01
C VAL A 19 0.68 -10.76 -11.32
N GLY A 20 -0.23 -11.35 -12.10
CA GLY A 20 0.13 -11.85 -13.40
C GLY A 20 0.87 -10.72 -14.11
N ARG A 21 2.02 -11.00 -14.72
CA ARG A 21 2.74 -10.04 -15.59
C ARG A 21 1.89 -9.58 -16.79
N GLN A 22 0.63 -9.99 -16.85
CA GLN A 22 -0.32 -9.80 -17.92
C GLN A 22 -1.12 -8.52 -17.67
N SER A 23 -1.37 -7.80 -18.76
CA SER A 23 -2.35 -6.74 -18.82
C SER A 23 -3.77 -7.30 -18.72
N CYS A 24 -4.71 -6.49 -18.24
CA CYS A 24 -6.13 -6.82 -18.24
C CYS A 24 -6.99 -5.67 -18.75
N GLU A 25 -8.28 -5.92 -18.94
CA GLU A 25 -9.26 -4.89 -19.26
C GLU A 25 -9.94 -4.40 -17.98
N ALA A 26 -9.96 -3.09 -17.79
CA ALA A 26 -10.71 -2.43 -16.74
C ALA A 26 -12.15 -2.18 -17.19
N LYS A 27 -13.10 -2.31 -16.27
CA LYS A 27 -14.51 -2.08 -16.51
C LYS A 27 -15.01 -0.92 -15.67
N VAL A 28 -16.13 -0.35 -16.09
CA VAL A 28 -16.81 0.74 -15.40
C VAL A 28 -18.18 0.28 -14.95
N SER A 29 -18.54 0.66 -13.73
CA SER A 29 -19.85 0.43 -13.13
C SER A 29 -20.68 1.69 -13.32
N ASP A 30 -21.37 1.79 -14.45
CA ASP A 30 -22.12 2.97 -14.85
C ASP A 30 -23.61 2.85 -14.49
N PRO A 31 -24.17 3.70 -13.61
CA PRO A 31 -25.60 3.97 -13.61
C PRO A 31 -25.98 4.69 -14.92
N PRO A 32 -27.08 4.32 -15.61
CA PRO A 32 -27.51 5.02 -16.81
C PRO A 32 -27.69 6.53 -16.57
N GLY A 33 -27.07 7.37 -17.40
CA GLY A 33 -27.14 8.84 -17.30
C GLY A 33 -26.19 9.48 -16.29
N SER A 34 -25.36 8.71 -15.60
CA SER A 34 -24.34 9.20 -14.68
C SER A 34 -23.01 9.46 -15.39
N CYS A 35 -22.42 10.65 -15.20
CA CYS A 35 -21.02 10.94 -15.57
C CYS A 35 -20.01 10.62 -14.44
N ARG A 36 -20.45 9.81 -13.47
CA ARG A 36 -19.65 9.27 -12.38
C ARG A 36 -19.64 7.76 -12.48
N SER A 37 -18.45 7.17 -12.41
CA SER A 37 -18.30 5.73 -12.47
C SER A 37 -17.20 5.21 -11.56
N ARG A 38 -17.34 3.95 -11.18
CA ARG A 38 -16.32 3.20 -10.46
C ARG A 38 -15.60 2.28 -11.43
N ILE A 39 -14.28 2.40 -11.48
CA ILE A 39 -13.39 1.50 -12.19
C ILE A 39 -13.17 0.26 -11.34
N TYR A 40 -13.40 -0.91 -11.93
CA TYR A 40 -13.09 -2.18 -11.30
C TYR A 40 -12.32 -3.10 -12.26
N LEU A 41 -11.47 -3.94 -11.68
CA LEU A 41 -10.69 -4.92 -12.41
C LEU A 41 -11.37 -6.28 -12.31
N SER A 42 -11.51 -6.97 -13.45
CA SER A 42 -12.10 -8.32 -13.49
C SER A 42 -11.20 -9.38 -12.86
N LYS A 43 -9.90 -9.12 -12.76
CA LYS A 43 -8.88 -9.99 -12.17
C LYS A 43 -7.67 -9.15 -11.70
N PRO A 44 -6.87 -9.63 -10.74
CA PRO A 44 -5.59 -8.98 -10.41
C PRO A 44 -4.68 -8.95 -11.63
N CYS A 45 -4.15 -7.77 -11.97
CA CYS A 45 -3.26 -7.59 -13.12
C CYS A 45 -2.25 -6.45 -12.87
N ALA A 46 -1.13 -6.48 -13.61
CA ALA A 46 -0.06 -5.49 -13.46
C ALA A 46 -0.40 -4.15 -14.14
N SER A 47 -1.20 -4.21 -15.19
CA SER A 47 -1.73 -3.05 -15.89
C SER A 47 -3.12 -3.35 -16.41
N ALA A 48 -3.97 -2.34 -16.45
CA ALA A 48 -5.32 -2.42 -16.94
C ALA A 48 -5.58 -1.32 -17.98
N THR A 49 -6.36 -1.64 -19.01
CA THR A 49 -6.78 -0.64 -20.01
C THR A 49 -8.29 -0.44 -19.90
N LEU A 50 -8.71 0.82 -19.81
CA LEU A 50 -10.09 1.26 -19.88
C LEU A 50 -10.31 2.08 -21.16
N ASN A 51 -11.11 1.56 -22.08
CA ASN A 51 -11.53 2.30 -23.26
C ASN A 51 -12.87 2.99 -22.99
N LEU A 52 -12.87 4.30 -22.77
CA LEU A 52 -14.11 5.06 -22.53
C LEU A 52 -14.99 5.17 -23.78
N GLY A 53 -14.43 5.02 -24.99
CA GLY A 53 -15.19 5.11 -26.24
C GLY A 53 -16.30 4.06 -26.38
N VAL A 54 -16.19 2.94 -25.65
CA VAL A 54 -17.19 1.86 -25.62
C VAL A 54 -18.08 1.90 -24.37
N THR A 55 -17.92 2.91 -23.53
CA THR A 55 -18.69 3.07 -22.27
C THR A 55 -19.83 4.09 -22.45
N SER A 56 -20.74 4.13 -21.48
CA SER A 56 -21.78 5.16 -21.45
C SER A 56 -21.21 6.57 -21.21
N LEU A 57 -20.01 6.64 -20.62
CA LEU A 57 -19.29 7.89 -20.32
C LEU A 57 -18.80 8.64 -21.56
N LYS A 58 -18.84 8.04 -22.76
CA LYS A 58 -18.42 8.68 -24.02
C LYS A 58 -19.17 9.98 -24.38
N SER A 59 -20.33 10.17 -23.75
CA SER A 59 -21.24 11.30 -23.93
C SER A 59 -21.01 12.43 -22.92
N CYS A 60 -20.19 12.18 -21.89
CA CYS A 60 -19.92 13.13 -20.83
C CYS A 60 -18.86 14.17 -21.26
N THR A 61 -19.06 15.42 -20.87
CA THR A 61 -18.07 16.50 -20.99
C THR A 61 -17.06 16.47 -19.86
N GLU A 62 -17.45 15.92 -18.71
CA GLU A 62 -16.63 15.73 -17.52
C GLU A 62 -16.90 14.33 -16.97
N VAL A 63 -15.86 13.58 -16.60
CA VAL A 63 -16.01 12.21 -16.10
C VAL A 63 -15.34 12.09 -14.74
N ASN A 64 -16.12 11.65 -13.75
CA ASN A 64 -15.65 11.38 -12.40
C ASN A 64 -15.37 9.88 -12.24
N LEU A 65 -14.09 9.51 -12.24
CA LEU A 65 -13.65 8.12 -12.10
C LEU A 65 -13.17 7.85 -10.67
N SER A 66 -13.70 6.81 -10.04
CA SER A 66 -13.28 6.33 -8.72
C SER A 66 -12.66 4.93 -8.82
N TRP A 67 -11.67 4.62 -7.98
CA TRP A 67 -11.02 3.30 -7.92
C TRP A 67 -10.75 2.88 -6.48
N ASP A 68 -10.86 1.57 -6.19
CA ASP A 68 -10.74 1.02 -4.82
C ASP A 68 -9.38 0.31 -4.58
N TYR A 69 -8.38 0.52 -5.44
CA TYR A 69 -7.11 -0.24 -5.38
C TYR A 69 -6.04 0.45 -4.50
N PRO A 70 -5.29 -0.29 -3.65
CA PRO A 70 -4.29 0.29 -2.76
C PRO A 70 -3.20 1.06 -3.53
N THR A 71 -3.14 2.38 -3.28
CA THR A 71 -2.48 3.43 -4.07
C THR A 71 -0.97 3.54 -3.86
N ASN A 72 -0.27 2.43 -3.65
CA ASN A 72 1.15 2.53 -3.33
C ASN A 72 1.99 3.04 -4.52
N ASN A 73 1.52 2.85 -5.78
CA ASN A 73 2.05 3.46 -7.01
C ASN A 73 1.10 3.20 -8.21
N LEU A 74 0.30 4.20 -8.61
CA LEU A 74 -0.54 4.14 -9.80
C LEU A 74 0.06 5.03 -10.90
N THR A 75 0.18 4.52 -12.12
CA THR A 75 0.52 5.30 -13.31
C THR A 75 -0.68 5.31 -14.26
N MET A 76 -1.24 6.48 -14.52
CA MET A 76 -2.32 6.70 -15.46
C MET A 76 -1.76 7.30 -16.76
N ILE A 77 -2.12 6.72 -17.89
CA ILE A 77 -1.82 7.21 -19.23
C ILE A 77 -3.15 7.54 -19.89
N ILE A 78 -3.33 8.80 -20.27
CA ILE A 78 -4.56 9.31 -20.89
C ILE A 78 -4.27 9.64 -22.36
N GLU A 79 -5.04 9.03 -23.26
CA GLU A 79 -4.98 9.22 -24.71
C GLU A 79 -6.37 9.59 -25.22
N THR A 80 -6.52 10.80 -25.78
CA THR A 80 -7.79 11.30 -26.33
C THR A 80 -7.54 12.15 -27.59
N PRO A 81 -8.57 12.44 -28.39
CA PRO A 81 -8.47 13.44 -29.46
C PRO A 81 -8.00 14.82 -28.97
N PHE A 82 -8.31 15.22 -27.73
CA PHE A 82 -7.83 16.48 -27.14
C PHE A 82 -6.32 16.44 -26.88
N THR A 83 -5.82 15.32 -26.34
CA THR A 83 -4.38 15.16 -26.11
C THR A 83 -3.60 15.04 -27.42
N GLN A 84 -4.23 14.58 -28.52
CA GLN A 84 -3.66 14.65 -29.88
C GLN A 84 -3.51 16.08 -30.41
N GLN A 85 -4.30 17.03 -29.91
CA GLN A 85 -4.24 18.44 -30.32
C GLN A 85 -3.33 19.29 -29.44
N HIS A 86 -2.53 18.68 -28.54
CA HIS A 86 -1.70 19.42 -27.57
C HIS A 86 -2.47 20.41 -26.68
N GLN A 87 -3.74 20.08 -26.40
CA GLN A 87 -4.60 20.91 -25.56
C GLN A 87 -4.45 20.54 -24.09
N SER A 88 -4.63 21.54 -23.23
CA SER A 88 -4.71 21.36 -21.78
C SER A 88 -5.94 20.56 -21.40
N TYR A 89 -5.81 19.73 -20.37
CA TYR A 89 -6.94 19.08 -19.72
C TYR A 89 -6.77 19.15 -18.19
N ALA A 90 -7.88 19.12 -17.47
CA ALA A 90 -7.90 19.13 -16.02
C ALA A 90 -8.27 17.74 -15.50
N VAL A 91 -7.48 17.24 -14.54
CA VAL A 91 -7.82 16.09 -13.70
C VAL A 91 -8.21 16.63 -12.34
N ASN A 92 -9.47 16.42 -11.98
CA ASN A 92 -9.92 16.65 -10.61
C ASN A 92 -9.67 15.37 -9.80
N LEU A 93 -8.83 15.46 -8.77
CA LEU A 93 -8.58 14.36 -7.86
C LEU A 93 -9.40 14.60 -6.59
N ASP A 94 -10.60 14.01 -6.53
CA ASP A 94 -11.48 14.16 -5.37
C ASP A 94 -10.87 13.46 -4.13
N ASN A 95 -10.28 14.26 -3.24
CA ASN A 95 -9.32 13.80 -2.24
C ASN A 95 -9.84 13.94 -0.79
N TYR A 96 -11.11 13.63 -0.53
CA TYR A 96 -11.67 13.72 0.82
C TYR A 96 -11.08 12.70 1.83
N TRP A 97 -10.19 11.78 1.41
CA TRP A 97 -9.65 10.72 2.29
C TRP A 97 -8.13 10.47 2.19
N LEU A 98 -7.36 11.18 1.35
CA LEU A 98 -5.94 10.84 1.09
C LEU A 98 -5.02 12.07 1.26
N PHE A 99 -4.78 12.44 2.52
CA PHE A 99 -3.65 13.31 2.86
C PHE A 99 -2.34 12.73 2.28
N GLY A 100 -1.61 13.53 1.50
CA GLY A 100 -0.22 13.24 1.11
C GLY A 100 0.03 12.52 -0.21
N ILE A 101 -0.94 12.41 -1.13
CA ILE A 101 -0.64 11.91 -2.49
C ILE A 101 0.28 12.88 -3.22
N GLN A 102 1.45 12.39 -3.63
CA GLN A 102 2.33 13.09 -4.55
C GLN A 102 1.94 12.74 -5.99
N THR A 103 1.80 13.77 -6.81
CA THR A 103 1.50 13.63 -8.24
C THR A 103 2.75 13.98 -9.03
N TYR A 104 3.13 13.11 -9.96
CA TYR A 104 4.22 13.34 -10.87
C TYR A 104 3.74 13.23 -12.30
N ARG A 105 4.24 14.11 -13.16
CA ARG A 105 4.21 13.94 -14.60
C ARG A 105 5.42 13.14 -15.04
N ILE A 106 5.24 12.22 -15.98
CA ILE A 106 6.35 11.53 -16.64
C ILE A 106 6.58 12.16 -18.01
N LEU A 107 7.75 12.77 -18.22
CA LEU A 107 8.18 13.34 -19.50
C LEU A 107 9.51 12.72 -19.92
N ASN A 108 9.55 12.07 -21.09
CA ASN A 108 10.76 11.42 -21.61
C ASN A 108 11.41 10.47 -20.58
N GLY A 109 10.58 9.76 -19.81
CA GLY A 109 11.03 8.84 -18.75
C GLY A 109 11.46 9.51 -17.44
N LYS A 110 11.42 10.84 -17.33
CA LYS A 110 11.73 11.58 -16.12
C LYS A 110 10.46 11.96 -15.34
N GLU A 111 10.48 11.72 -14.02
CA GLU A 111 9.43 12.16 -13.11
C GLU A 111 9.63 13.64 -12.74
N ILE A 112 8.57 14.43 -12.89
CA ILE A 112 8.51 15.86 -12.55
C ILE A 112 7.32 16.04 -11.63
N GLU A 113 7.54 16.55 -10.42
CA GLU A 113 6.46 16.77 -9.45
C GLU A 113 5.49 17.85 -9.95
N VAL A 114 4.20 17.57 -9.83
CA VAL A 114 3.11 18.47 -10.20
C VAL A 114 2.37 18.87 -8.94
N LYS A 115 2.29 20.16 -8.68
CA LYS A 115 1.51 20.70 -7.57
C LYS A 115 0.05 20.79 -7.97
N SER A 116 -0.84 20.26 -7.14
CA SER A 116 -2.27 20.51 -7.28
C SER A 116 -2.63 21.89 -6.73
N ASN A 117 -3.60 22.55 -7.37
CA ASN A 117 -4.27 23.71 -6.81
C ASN A 117 -5.72 23.32 -6.55
N ASP A 118 -6.20 23.43 -5.31
CA ASP A 118 -7.55 23.00 -4.91
C ASP A 118 -7.92 21.57 -5.37
N ASN A 119 -6.96 20.64 -5.25
CA ASN A 119 -7.07 19.23 -5.71
C ASN A 119 -7.26 19.04 -7.23
N VAL A 120 -7.07 20.09 -8.01
CA VAL A 120 -7.06 20.04 -9.47
C VAL A 120 -5.63 20.01 -9.98
N VAL A 121 -5.35 19.07 -10.87
CA VAL A 121 -4.10 18.95 -11.63
C VAL A 121 -4.41 19.28 -13.08
N VAL A 122 -3.81 20.34 -13.63
CA VAL A 122 -3.98 20.72 -15.03
C VAL A 122 -2.71 20.37 -15.79
N GLU A 123 -2.84 19.58 -16.85
CA GLU A 123 -1.70 19.09 -17.62
C GLU A 123 -1.91 19.26 -19.12
N ASN A 124 -0.80 19.44 -19.84
CA ASN A 124 -0.77 19.48 -21.31
C ASN A 124 -0.25 18.13 -21.81
N SER A 125 -0.72 17.66 -22.96
CA SER A 125 -0.15 16.44 -23.56
C SER A 125 1.28 16.62 -24.04
N ASP A 126 2.02 15.51 -24.10
CA ASP A 126 3.39 15.45 -24.58
C ASP A 126 3.47 15.21 -26.10
N SER A 127 4.70 15.04 -26.62
CA SER A 127 4.97 14.78 -28.05
C SER A 127 4.39 13.46 -28.57
N ASN A 128 3.98 12.55 -27.69
CA ASN A 128 3.33 11.29 -28.04
C ASN A 128 1.80 11.39 -27.89
N TYR A 129 1.26 12.59 -27.71
CA TYR A 129 -0.17 12.84 -27.53
C TYR A 129 -0.74 12.19 -26.27
N GLN A 130 0.13 11.85 -25.31
CA GLN A 130 -0.23 11.21 -24.06
C GLN A 130 -0.17 12.21 -22.93
N VAL A 131 -0.91 11.91 -21.87
CA VAL A 131 -0.58 12.46 -20.57
C VAL A 131 -0.35 11.34 -19.58
N ILE A 132 0.82 11.36 -18.96
CA ILE A 132 1.28 10.32 -18.06
C ILE A 132 1.41 10.92 -16.66
N LEU A 133 0.50 10.50 -15.78
CA LEU A 133 0.48 10.87 -14.38
C LEU A 133 0.84 9.68 -13.51
N LYS A 134 1.78 9.86 -12.59
CA LYS A 134 2.08 8.90 -11.52
C LYS A 134 1.53 9.48 -10.22
N LEU A 135 0.61 8.73 -9.62
CA LEU A 135 0.02 9.01 -8.31
C LEU A 135 0.70 8.09 -7.29
N GLN A 136 1.42 8.70 -6.37
CA GLN A 136 2.14 8.01 -5.32
C GLN A 136 1.54 8.43 -3.98
N ALA A 137 0.78 7.54 -3.36
CA ALA A 137 0.44 7.73 -1.96
C ALA A 137 1.73 7.67 -1.13
N PRO A 138 1.76 8.30 0.06
CA PRO A 138 2.81 8.01 1.03
C PRO A 138 2.87 6.49 1.21
N PRO A 139 4.05 5.89 1.50
CA PRO A 139 4.10 4.52 1.95
C PRO A 139 3.21 4.40 3.19
N THR A 140 1.96 4.00 3.00
CA THR A 140 1.04 3.78 4.08
C THR A 140 1.54 2.54 4.79
N LEU A 141 1.66 2.63 6.12
CA LEU A 141 1.66 1.43 6.95
C LEU A 141 0.33 0.74 6.64
N SER A 142 0.38 -0.26 5.78
CA SER A 142 -0.79 -1.00 5.35
C SER A 142 -1.25 -1.89 6.50
N LEU A 143 -1.90 -1.30 7.51
CA LEU A 143 -2.60 -2.04 8.55
C LEU A 143 -3.95 -2.50 7.99
N TYR A 144 -3.94 -3.45 7.05
CA TYR A 144 -5.15 -4.15 6.63
C TYR A 144 -5.47 -5.25 7.63
N VAL A 145 -5.95 -4.90 8.81
CA VAL A 145 -6.49 -5.88 9.75
C VAL A 145 -7.96 -6.07 9.42
N THR A 146 -8.26 -7.00 8.50
CA THR A 146 -9.62 -7.56 8.40
C THR A 146 -9.82 -8.56 9.54
N ASP A 147 -11.06 -8.74 10.02
CA ASP A 147 -11.38 -9.64 11.16
C ASP A 147 -10.86 -11.07 11.01
N LYS A 148 -10.64 -11.56 9.78
CA LYS A 148 -10.05 -12.87 9.50
C LYS A 148 -8.53 -12.90 9.65
N GLU A 149 -7.82 -11.84 9.24
CA GLU A 149 -6.36 -11.74 9.33
C GLU A 149 -5.89 -11.38 10.75
N TRP A 150 -6.75 -10.73 11.55
CA TRP A 150 -6.56 -10.50 12.99
C TRP A 150 -6.15 -11.75 13.78
N ARG A 151 -6.65 -12.93 13.41
CA ARG A 151 -6.28 -14.18 14.08
C ARG A 151 -4.81 -14.58 13.85
N LYS A 152 -4.19 -14.15 12.75
CA LYS A 152 -2.80 -14.49 12.41
C LYS A 152 -1.77 -13.61 13.10
N HIS A 153 -2.17 -12.41 13.53
CA HIS A 153 -1.28 -11.43 14.17
C HIS A 153 -1.47 -11.34 15.68
N ARG A 154 -2.31 -12.22 16.24
CA ARG A 154 -2.40 -12.46 17.68
C ARG A 154 -1.54 -13.62 18.08
N PHE A 155 -0.76 -13.41 19.12
CA PHE A 155 -0.03 -14.47 19.79
C PHE A 155 -0.61 -14.64 21.18
N GLN A 156 -0.91 -15.89 21.52
CA GLN A 156 -1.16 -16.29 22.89
C GLN A 156 -0.01 -17.19 23.32
N LEU A 157 0.75 -16.77 24.34
CA LEU A 157 1.82 -17.56 24.92
C LEU A 157 1.36 -18.08 26.28
N PRO A 158 1.10 -19.40 26.43
CA PRO A 158 0.64 -19.97 27.69
C PRO A 158 1.58 -19.71 28.87
N VAL A 159 1.08 -19.87 30.09
CA VAL A 159 1.94 -19.85 31.30
C VAL A 159 2.99 -20.95 31.19
N GLY A 160 4.25 -20.62 31.48
CA GLY A 160 5.38 -21.55 31.35
C GLY A 160 5.87 -21.77 29.92
N TRP A 161 5.26 -21.13 28.91
CA TRP A 161 5.72 -21.20 27.53
C TRP A 161 7.13 -20.63 27.37
N SER A 162 7.95 -21.31 26.57
CA SER A 162 9.30 -20.92 26.18
C SER A 162 9.51 -21.20 24.70
N GLY A 163 9.84 -20.18 23.90
CA GLY A 163 10.20 -20.34 22.49
C GLY A 163 11.68 -20.67 22.29
N PRO A 164 12.07 -21.35 21.20
CA PRO A 164 13.48 -21.48 20.83
C PRO A 164 14.08 -20.14 20.40
N TRP A 165 15.39 -20.07 20.22
CA TRP A 165 16.04 -18.94 19.56
C TRP A 165 15.54 -18.82 18.11
N HIS A 166 15.02 -17.66 17.73
CA HIS A 166 14.55 -17.39 16.37
C HIS A 166 14.56 -15.89 16.08
N THR A 167 14.58 -15.54 14.79
CA THR A 167 14.31 -14.17 14.33
C THR A 167 12.83 -13.96 14.12
N ASP A 168 12.37 -12.72 14.28
CA ASP A 168 11.06 -12.28 13.83
C ASP A 168 10.94 -12.46 12.30
N PRO A 169 9.77 -12.84 11.76
CA PRO A 169 9.62 -13.13 10.32
C PRO A 169 9.85 -11.90 9.43
N VAL A 170 9.48 -10.72 9.92
CA VAL A 170 9.70 -9.41 9.31
C VAL A 170 9.82 -8.36 10.43
N PRO A 171 10.40 -7.18 10.15
CA PRO A 171 10.38 -6.07 11.11
C PRO A 171 8.96 -5.80 11.60
N GLN A 172 8.77 -5.74 12.91
CA GLN A 172 7.43 -5.63 13.50
C GLN A 172 7.41 -4.90 14.84
N PHE A 173 6.35 -4.13 15.10
CA PHE A 173 6.02 -3.74 16.47
C PHE A 173 5.25 -4.86 17.14
N VAL A 174 5.62 -5.20 18.37
CA VAL A 174 4.87 -6.15 19.19
C VAL A 174 4.38 -5.43 20.44
N ILE A 175 3.07 -5.48 20.66
CA ILE A 175 2.38 -4.82 21.76
C ILE A 175 1.87 -5.89 22.71
N PHE A 176 2.21 -5.77 23.98
CA PHE A 176 1.75 -6.68 25.03
C PHE A 176 0.39 -6.20 25.56
N LEU A 177 -0.67 -6.95 25.28
CA LEU A 177 -2.02 -6.66 25.75
C LEU A 177 -2.31 -7.25 27.13
N GLN A 178 -1.61 -8.31 27.51
CA GLN A 178 -1.74 -8.98 28.80
C GLN A 178 -0.47 -9.79 29.11
N GLY A 179 -0.19 -9.99 30.39
CA GLY A 179 0.85 -10.90 30.89
C GLY A 179 2.23 -10.26 31.00
N THR A 180 3.21 -11.09 31.35
CA THR A 180 4.60 -10.68 31.56
C THR A 180 5.55 -11.67 30.91
N GLY A 181 6.42 -11.17 30.03
CA GLY A 181 7.36 -11.93 29.24
C GLY A 181 8.81 -11.53 29.49
N LEU A 182 9.73 -12.48 29.31
CA LEU A 182 11.18 -12.25 29.29
C LEU A 182 11.71 -12.51 27.87
N TRP A 183 12.38 -11.52 27.29
CA TRP A 183 13.07 -11.62 26.02
C TRP A 183 14.57 -11.51 26.23
N THR A 184 15.31 -12.47 25.70
CA THR A 184 16.77 -12.51 25.73
C THR A 184 17.32 -12.31 24.31
N THR A 185 18.17 -11.32 24.11
CA THR A 185 18.82 -11.06 22.82
C THR A 185 20.15 -11.78 22.69
N MET A 186 20.72 -11.73 21.49
CA MET A 186 21.90 -12.52 21.17
C MET A 186 23.16 -12.19 21.96
N ASP A 187 23.27 -10.96 22.43
CA ASP A 187 24.30 -10.44 23.35
C ASP A 187 24.10 -10.91 24.81
N GLY A 188 23.02 -11.64 25.10
CA GLY A 188 22.67 -12.11 26.44
C GLY A 188 21.83 -11.11 27.25
N THR A 189 21.50 -9.95 26.70
CA THR A 189 20.69 -8.95 27.40
C THR A 189 19.27 -9.46 27.59
N ASN A 190 18.76 -9.31 28.81
CA ASN A 190 17.40 -9.67 29.19
C ASN A 190 16.54 -8.42 29.33
N ARG A 191 15.33 -8.45 28.76
CA ARG A 191 14.28 -7.44 28.95
C ARG A 191 12.98 -8.11 29.38
N THR A 192 12.34 -7.53 30.38
CA THR A 192 11.00 -7.91 30.79
C THR A 192 9.99 -6.97 30.16
N PHE A 193 8.97 -7.54 29.53
CA PHE A 193 7.85 -6.82 28.94
C PHE A 193 6.55 -7.17 29.68
N ASN A 194 5.79 -6.15 30.03
CA ASN A 194 4.53 -6.19 30.75
C ASN A 194 3.39 -5.73 29.86
N THR A 195 2.17 -5.85 30.38
CA THR A 195 0.98 -5.29 29.74
C THR A 195 1.15 -3.79 29.49
N GLY A 196 0.92 -3.36 28.25
CA GLY A 196 1.11 -1.99 27.78
C GLY A 196 2.46 -1.75 27.10
N ASP A 197 3.46 -2.62 27.31
CA ASP A 197 4.78 -2.43 26.71
C ASP A 197 4.77 -2.74 25.21
N ILE A 198 5.66 -2.06 24.49
CA ILE A 198 5.85 -2.20 23.05
C ILE A 198 7.34 -2.43 22.78
N TYR A 199 7.66 -3.35 21.87
CA TYR A 199 9.00 -3.44 21.30
C TYR A 199 9.00 -3.48 19.79
N PHE A 200 10.15 -3.18 19.20
CA PHE A 200 10.38 -3.25 17.76
C PHE A 200 11.34 -4.40 17.42
N GLY A 201 10.78 -5.46 16.84
CA GLY A 201 11.50 -6.67 16.44
C GLY A 201 12.14 -6.52 15.06
N ASN A 202 13.35 -5.98 14.99
CA ASN A 202 14.14 -5.79 13.75
C ASN A 202 15.38 -6.69 13.71
N ASP A 203 15.24 -7.97 14.11
CA ASP A 203 16.36 -8.87 14.36
C ASP A 203 16.72 -9.79 13.18
N GLN A 204 16.18 -9.55 12.00
CA GLN A 204 16.36 -10.42 10.82
C GLN A 204 17.83 -10.47 10.33
N ALA A 205 18.61 -9.44 10.63
CA ALA A 205 20.05 -9.40 10.33
C ALA A 205 20.93 -10.00 11.44
N SER A 206 20.33 -10.49 12.53
CA SER A 206 21.04 -11.13 13.63
C SER A 206 21.35 -12.61 13.32
N LYS A 207 22.30 -13.20 14.05
CA LYS A 207 22.67 -14.62 13.84
C LYS A 207 21.65 -15.62 14.39
N LYS A 208 20.92 -15.26 15.46
CA LYS A 208 19.99 -16.17 16.16
C LYS A 208 18.69 -15.52 16.64
N GLY A 209 18.52 -14.21 16.44
CA GLY A 209 17.39 -13.43 16.92
C GLY A 209 17.31 -13.36 18.43
N HIS A 210 16.14 -13.70 18.95
CA HIS A 210 15.80 -13.62 20.35
C HIS A 210 15.28 -14.96 20.90
N TYR A 211 15.32 -15.08 22.22
CA TYR A 211 14.67 -16.12 22.99
C TYR A 211 13.57 -15.47 23.83
N SER A 212 12.39 -16.09 23.92
CA SER A 212 11.25 -15.52 24.62
C SER A 212 10.57 -16.53 25.54
N ARG A 213 10.12 -16.06 26.70
CA ARG A 213 9.46 -16.90 27.70
C ARG A 213 8.36 -16.14 28.44
N ASN A 214 7.26 -16.82 28.73
CA ASN A 214 6.27 -16.33 29.68
C ASN A 214 6.77 -16.57 31.12
N ILE A 215 7.00 -15.50 31.87
CA ILE A 215 7.45 -15.55 33.27
C ILE A 215 6.35 -15.13 34.27
N GLY A 216 5.14 -14.84 33.77
CA GLY A 216 4.00 -14.41 34.57
C GLY A 216 3.10 -15.56 35.03
N LYS A 217 2.01 -15.19 35.72
CA LYS A 217 0.98 -16.12 36.22
C LYS A 217 -0.24 -16.24 35.30
N VAL A 218 -0.26 -15.51 34.18
CA VAL A 218 -1.34 -15.51 33.20
C VAL A 218 -0.77 -15.65 31.78
N PRO A 219 -1.55 -16.09 30.78
CA PRO A 219 -1.10 -16.09 29.39
C PRO A 219 -0.68 -14.68 28.94
N ILE A 220 0.33 -14.64 28.08
CA ILE A 220 0.66 -13.41 27.37
C ILE A 220 -0.26 -13.32 26.16
N TYR A 221 -0.91 -12.17 25.97
CA TYR A 221 -1.58 -11.81 24.72
C TYR A 221 -0.82 -10.67 24.06
N GLN A 222 -0.48 -10.86 22.79
CA GLN A 222 0.26 -9.87 21.99
C GLN A 222 -0.42 -9.61 20.66
N ILE A 223 -0.18 -8.42 20.13
CA ILE A 223 -0.43 -8.07 18.74
C ILE A 223 0.89 -7.73 18.08
N ALA A 224 1.13 -8.24 16.88
CA ALA A 224 2.19 -7.73 16.02
C ALA A 224 1.64 -6.87 14.87
N ILE A 225 2.31 -5.73 14.66
CA ILE A 225 2.15 -4.88 13.49
C ILE A 225 3.38 -5.07 12.63
N GLN A 226 3.23 -5.80 11.53
CA GLN A 226 4.31 -6.21 10.66
C GLN A 226 4.54 -5.22 9.51
N PHE A 227 5.80 -4.89 9.25
CA PHE A 227 6.19 -4.00 8.16
C PHE A 227 6.47 -4.82 6.90
N ALA A 228 5.83 -4.44 5.80
CA ALA A 228 6.08 -5.09 4.51
C ALA A 228 7.52 -4.85 4.02
N SER A 229 8.09 -3.67 4.32
CA SER A 229 9.48 -3.35 4.01
C SER A 229 10.02 -2.36 5.03
N TRP A 230 11.10 -2.72 5.71
CA TRP A 230 11.84 -1.85 6.63
C TRP A 230 13.33 -2.21 6.57
N PRO A 231 14.25 -1.24 6.61
CA PRO A 231 15.68 -1.54 6.60
C PRO A 231 16.07 -2.32 7.86
N THR A 232 16.62 -3.51 7.68
CA THR A 232 17.13 -4.31 8.78
C THR A 232 18.45 -3.72 9.25
N THR A 233 18.52 -3.32 10.52
CA THR A 233 19.76 -2.80 11.08
C THR A 233 20.65 -3.97 11.44
N LYS A 234 21.91 -3.91 10.99
CA LYS A 234 22.86 -5.00 11.21
C LYS A 234 23.34 -4.90 12.65
N TYR A 235 23.04 -5.93 13.46
CA TYR A 235 23.55 -6.10 14.84
C TYR A 235 22.95 -5.20 15.93
N GLU A 236 21.71 -4.72 15.78
CA GLU A 236 21.02 -4.00 16.86
C GLU A 236 20.08 -4.93 17.64
N SER A 237 19.96 -4.66 18.95
CA SER A 237 19.06 -5.39 19.85
C SER A 237 17.59 -4.99 19.62
N CYS A 238 16.67 -5.88 19.98
CA CYS A 238 15.24 -5.85 19.61
C CYS A 238 14.38 -4.79 20.33
N TRP A 239 14.90 -3.62 20.68
CA TRP A 239 14.14 -2.62 21.43
C TRP A 239 14.41 -1.20 20.98
N LEU A 240 13.34 -0.41 21.00
CA LEU A 240 13.42 1.04 20.99
C LEU A 240 14.13 1.47 22.28
N THR A 241 15.27 2.12 22.15
CA THR A 241 15.84 2.95 23.22
C THR A 241 15.03 4.23 23.38
#